data_AF-A0A2U2D5F9-F1
#
_entry.id   AF-A0A2U2D5F9-F1
#
_cell.length_a   1.000
_cell.length_b   1.000
_cell.length_c   1.000
_cell.angle_alpha   90.00
_cell.angle_beta   90.00
_cell.angle_gamma   90.00
#
_symmetry.space_group_name_H-M   'P 1'
#
loop_
_entity.id
_entity.type
_entity.pdbx_description
1 polymer ?
#
loop_
_entity_poly.entity_id
_entity_poly.type
_entity_poly.pdbx_seq_one_letter_code
_entity_poly.pdbx_strand_id
1 'polypeptide(L)'
;MRKTVDISKVAGIEYHGSSGITQNSIDAIVNIINSGGQIKSAWILSWFDGSIGEHSFLLRIFPARQVLIKTGFTSGYSGEGPSGLSTALKILQLHSVEIEEYDIDRAVKQRIEAGCLLSSDLERLEKSRPIRPTRFYDYILRQPNLPRETDVRDVQQCFPAAINLGLLDERLVELAISLLESPDSAINTAFRRLEDIVRDRICIYDKSGSHLFKKAFEGDKSLLHWNDLDGGEQAGKVGLFVAVFLAYRNPRAHREILFNPREAVREFMLINQLYLLEASAVARITNFVSSE
;
A
#
# COMPACT_ATOMS: atom_id res chain seq x y z
N MET A 1 14.43 13.86 -41.44
CA MET A 1 13.43 12.77 -41.67
C MET A 1 12.84 12.35 -40.34
N ARG A 2 11.54 12.57 -40.10
CA ARG A 2 10.85 11.93 -38.97
C ARG A 2 10.67 10.45 -39.34
N LYS A 3 11.32 9.53 -38.62
CA LYS A 3 10.99 8.10 -38.70
C LYS A 3 9.60 7.93 -38.11
N THR A 4 8.62 7.61 -38.95
CA THR A 4 7.28 7.20 -38.52
C THR A 4 7.38 5.84 -37.82
N VAL A 5 6.92 5.76 -36.58
CA VAL A 5 6.84 4.49 -35.84
C VAL A 5 5.62 3.73 -36.36
N ASP A 6 5.84 2.50 -36.81
CA ASP A 6 4.76 1.59 -37.20
C ASP A 6 4.15 1.00 -35.93
N ILE A 7 3.03 1.59 -35.48
CA ILE A 7 2.33 1.24 -34.24
C ILE A 7 1.92 -0.24 -34.23
N SER A 8 1.65 -0.84 -35.41
CA SER A 8 1.25 -2.25 -35.51
C SER A 8 2.33 -3.24 -35.06
N LYS A 9 3.59 -2.79 -34.99
CA LYS A 9 4.74 -3.60 -34.60
C LYS A 9 5.17 -3.41 -33.15
N VAL A 10 4.65 -2.38 -32.47
CA VAL A 10 4.99 -2.08 -31.08
C VAL A 10 4.33 -3.12 -30.18
N ALA A 11 5.06 -3.59 -29.17
CA ALA A 11 4.54 -4.48 -28.16
C ALA A 11 3.42 -3.78 -27.37
N GLY A 12 2.28 -4.44 -27.22
CA GLY A 12 1.14 -3.95 -26.43
C GLY A 12 1.37 -4.03 -24.92
N ILE A 13 2.47 -3.46 -24.42
CA ILE A 13 2.87 -3.47 -23.01
C ILE A 13 2.86 -2.06 -22.43
N GLU A 14 2.77 -1.98 -21.11
CA GLU A 14 2.83 -0.70 -20.39
C GLU A 14 4.27 -0.33 -20.07
N TYR A 15 4.55 0.97 -19.99
CA TYR A 15 5.86 1.50 -19.63
C TYR A 15 5.74 2.37 -18.40
N HIS A 16 6.50 2.03 -17.36
CA HIS A 16 6.51 2.74 -16.09
C HIS A 16 7.94 3.12 -15.70
N GLY A 17 8.07 4.01 -14.72
CA GLY A 17 9.36 4.55 -14.29
C GLY A 17 9.94 5.56 -15.28
N SER A 18 11.14 6.05 -14.98
CA SER A 18 11.83 7.05 -15.80
C SER A 18 13.28 6.64 -15.99
N SER A 19 13.74 6.63 -17.24
CA SER A 19 15.13 6.29 -17.56
C SER A 19 16.09 7.21 -16.82
N GLY A 20 17.09 6.62 -16.16
CA GLY A 20 18.10 7.34 -15.37
C GLY A 20 17.64 7.83 -13.99
N ILE A 21 16.38 7.58 -13.58
CA ILE A 21 15.88 7.95 -12.25
C ILE A 21 15.52 6.67 -11.47
N THR A 22 16.39 6.31 -10.55
CA THR A 22 16.27 5.08 -9.74
C THR A 22 14.99 5.09 -8.92
N GLN A 23 14.70 6.17 -8.19
CA GLN A 23 13.54 6.25 -7.30
C GLN A 23 12.22 6.07 -8.06
N ASN A 24 12.03 6.72 -9.22
CA ASN A 24 10.83 6.56 -10.05
C ASN A 24 10.62 5.09 -10.49
N SER A 25 11.71 4.35 -10.66
CA SER A 25 11.67 2.94 -11.06
C SER A 25 11.34 2.02 -9.88
N ILE A 26 11.82 2.34 -8.67
CA ILE A 26 11.38 1.67 -7.43
C ILE A 26 9.90 1.94 -7.18
N ASP A 27 9.49 3.21 -7.23
CA ASP A 27 8.10 3.62 -6.99
C ASP A 27 7.14 2.95 -7.96
N ALA A 28 7.53 2.76 -9.22
CA ALA A 28 6.73 2.03 -10.19
C ALA A 28 6.48 0.57 -9.78
N ILE A 29 7.51 -0.14 -9.30
CA ILE A 29 7.36 -1.52 -8.79
C ILE A 29 6.46 -1.53 -7.55
N VAL A 30 6.71 -0.60 -6.60
CA VAL A 30 5.94 -0.47 -5.36
C VAL A 30 4.47 -0.17 -5.66
N ASN A 31 4.16 0.74 -6.59
CA ASN A 31 2.79 1.12 -6.93
C ASN A 31 2.01 -0.03 -7.56
N ILE A 32 2.65 -0.87 -8.38
CA ILE A 32 2.03 -2.09 -8.92
C ILE A 32 1.60 -3.00 -7.77
N ILE A 33 2.48 -3.25 -6.82
CA ILE A 33 2.20 -4.13 -5.67
C ILE A 33 1.13 -3.49 -4.76
N ASN A 34 1.29 -2.21 -4.42
CA ASN A 34 0.43 -1.48 -3.50
C ASN A 34 -1.00 -1.32 -4.02
N SER A 35 -1.20 -1.30 -5.34
CA SER A 35 -2.52 -1.31 -5.99
C SER A 35 -3.16 -2.72 -6.05
N GLY A 36 -2.53 -3.73 -5.45
CA GLY A 36 -3.01 -5.12 -5.44
C GLY A 36 -2.55 -5.94 -6.65
N GLY A 37 -1.65 -5.41 -7.48
CA GLY A 37 -1.07 -6.14 -8.61
C GLY A 37 -0.20 -7.32 -8.15
N GLN A 38 -0.49 -8.50 -8.70
CA GLN A 38 0.30 -9.70 -8.42
C GLN A 38 1.34 -9.92 -9.50
N ILE A 39 2.58 -9.53 -9.22
CA ILE A 39 3.74 -9.83 -10.07
C ILE A 39 4.03 -11.33 -9.96
N LYS A 40 3.99 -12.06 -11.07
CA LYS A 40 4.26 -13.51 -11.12
C LYS A 40 5.72 -13.80 -11.46
N SER A 41 6.25 -13.07 -12.43
CA SER A 41 7.67 -13.15 -12.79
C SER A 41 8.21 -11.77 -13.17
N ALA A 42 9.52 -11.62 -13.04
CA ALA A 42 10.28 -10.44 -13.39
C ALA A 42 11.50 -10.84 -14.21
N TRP A 43 11.64 -10.27 -15.40
CA TRP A 43 12.83 -10.41 -16.22
C TRP A 43 13.67 -9.15 -16.11
N ILE A 44 14.90 -9.31 -15.61
CA ILE A 44 15.91 -8.28 -15.64
C ILE A 44 16.46 -8.23 -17.07
N LEU A 45 16.31 -7.10 -17.74
CA LEU A 45 16.86 -6.86 -19.07
C LEU A 45 18.12 -6.01 -18.89
N SER A 46 19.28 -6.64 -19.08
CA SER A 46 20.59 -6.07 -18.77
C SER A 46 21.34 -5.73 -20.05
N TRP A 47 21.83 -4.50 -20.15
CA TRP A 47 22.82 -4.10 -21.16
C TRP A 47 24.11 -3.73 -20.44
N PHE A 48 25.25 -4.22 -20.95
CA PHE A 48 26.56 -3.99 -20.34
C PHE A 48 27.45 -3.13 -21.25
N ASP A 49 28.07 -2.11 -20.66
CA ASP A 49 29.20 -1.35 -21.24
C ASP A 49 30.45 -1.61 -20.40
N GLY A 50 31.27 -2.56 -20.86
CA GLY A 50 32.39 -3.06 -20.08
C GLY A 50 31.94 -3.70 -18.77
N SER A 51 32.33 -3.13 -17.63
CA SER A 51 31.95 -3.61 -16.29
C SER A 51 30.68 -2.97 -15.73
N ILE A 52 30.10 -1.99 -16.42
CA ILE A 52 28.92 -1.26 -15.95
C ILE A 52 27.68 -1.87 -16.60
N GLY A 53 26.70 -2.25 -15.78
CA GLY A 53 25.41 -2.75 -16.22
C GLY A 53 24.34 -1.68 -16.10
N GLU A 54 23.44 -1.61 -17.07
CA GLU A 54 22.18 -0.87 -17.02
C GLU A 54 21.02 -1.85 -17.11
N HIS A 55 20.05 -1.74 -16.19
CA HIS A 55 19.03 -2.75 -15.98
C HIS A 55 17.62 -2.15 -16.05
N SER A 56 16.73 -2.90 -16.69
CA SER A 56 15.28 -2.68 -16.73
C SER A 56 14.56 -3.93 -16.23
N PHE A 57 13.28 -3.82 -15.87
CA PHE A 57 12.47 -4.98 -15.49
C PHE A 57 11.27 -5.13 -16.40
N LEU A 58 11.09 -6.30 -17.02
CA LEU A 58 9.82 -6.71 -17.61
C LEU A 58 9.06 -7.57 -16.61
N LEU A 59 7.95 -7.04 -16.11
CA LEU A 59 7.10 -7.65 -15.10
C LEU A 59 5.88 -8.29 -15.75
N ARG A 60 5.61 -9.56 -15.41
CA ARG A 60 4.36 -10.24 -15.77
C ARG A 60 3.40 -10.18 -14.58
N ILE A 61 2.27 -9.49 -14.76
CA ILE A 61 1.27 -9.22 -13.73
C ILE A 61 -0.01 -9.98 -14.06
N PHE A 62 -0.55 -10.71 -13.09
CA PHE A 62 -1.82 -11.43 -13.26
C PHE A 62 -2.99 -10.45 -13.55
N PRO A 63 -3.93 -10.79 -14.46
CA PRO A 63 -4.05 -12.05 -15.19
C PRO A 63 -3.24 -12.14 -16.49
N ALA A 64 -2.92 -11.03 -17.16
CA ALA A 64 -2.21 -11.04 -18.44
C ALA A 64 -1.50 -9.71 -18.78
N ARG A 65 -1.24 -8.86 -17.79
CA ARG A 65 -0.59 -7.55 -18.01
C ARG A 65 0.92 -7.72 -18.05
N GLN A 66 1.57 -7.00 -18.95
CA GLN A 66 3.02 -6.86 -18.98
C GLN A 66 3.39 -5.40 -18.77
N VAL A 67 4.26 -5.15 -17.80
CA VAL A 67 4.75 -3.82 -17.48
C VAL A 67 6.26 -3.81 -17.58
N LEU A 68 6.80 -2.92 -18.39
CA LEU A 68 8.22 -2.63 -18.44
C LEU A 68 8.55 -1.44 -17.54
N ILE A 69 9.37 -1.68 -16.53
CA ILE A 69 10.07 -0.63 -15.78
C ILE A 69 11.30 -0.24 -16.60
N LYS A 70 11.33 1.03 -17.04
CA LYS A 70 12.42 1.58 -17.87
C LYS A 70 13.78 1.50 -17.15
N THR A 71 14.85 1.77 -17.91
CA THR A 71 16.25 1.74 -17.46
C THR A 71 16.55 2.74 -16.35
N GLY A 72 16.25 2.40 -15.11
CA GLY A 72 16.51 3.23 -13.93
C GLY A 72 17.53 2.64 -12.96
N PHE A 73 18.04 1.45 -13.25
CA PHE A 73 18.92 0.70 -12.36
C PHE A 73 20.27 0.46 -13.01
N THR A 74 21.34 0.43 -12.21
CA THR A 74 22.70 0.18 -12.69
C THR A 74 23.45 -0.82 -11.80
N SER A 75 24.57 -1.34 -12.29
CA SER A 75 25.51 -2.17 -11.51
C SER A 75 26.95 -1.94 -11.96
N GLY A 76 27.92 -2.54 -11.25
CA GLY A 76 29.35 -2.42 -11.57
C GLY A 76 30.10 -1.30 -10.85
N TYR A 77 29.43 -0.54 -9.98
CA TYR A 77 30.01 0.50 -9.13
C TYR A 77 29.17 0.68 -7.86
N SER A 78 29.55 1.58 -6.96
CA SER A 78 28.76 1.95 -5.77
C SER A 78 27.93 3.21 -6.03
N GLY A 79 26.67 3.24 -5.59
CA GLY A 79 25.85 4.45 -5.69
C GLY A 79 24.36 4.17 -5.61
N GLU A 80 23.56 5.16 -6.02
CA GLU A 80 22.10 5.10 -5.99
C GLU A 80 21.55 4.00 -6.91
N GLY A 81 21.97 3.93 -8.17
CA GLY A 81 21.48 2.92 -9.13
C GLY A 81 21.70 1.47 -8.68
N PRO A 82 22.91 1.08 -8.22
CA PRO A 82 23.16 -0.26 -7.66
C PRO A 82 22.41 -0.52 -6.35
N SER A 83 22.30 0.49 -5.48
CA SER A 83 21.52 0.38 -4.24
C SER A 83 20.03 0.19 -4.54
N GLY A 84 19.50 0.92 -5.51
CA GLY A 84 18.11 0.78 -5.95
C GLY A 84 17.82 -0.52 -6.67
N LEU A 85 18.78 -1.05 -7.44
CA LEU A 85 18.67 -2.40 -8.02
C LEU A 85 18.55 -3.45 -6.92
N SER A 86 19.42 -3.36 -5.90
CA SER A 86 19.34 -4.22 -4.70
C SER A 86 17.98 -4.12 -4.03
N THR A 87 17.47 -2.90 -3.80
CA THR A 87 16.14 -2.66 -3.21
C THR A 87 15.01 -3.27 -4.05
N ALA A 88 15.02 -3.06 -5.37
CA ALA A 88 14.03 -3.63 -6.27
C ALA A 88 14.02 -5.17 -6.22
N LEU A 89 15.21 -5.79 -6.21
CA LEU A 89 15.33 -7.25 -6.08
C LEU A 89 14.83 -7.74 -4.72
N LYS A 90 15.13 -7.04 -3.62
CA LYS A 90 14.61 -7.37 -2.28
C LYS A 90 13.09 -7.27 -2.23
N ILE A 91 12.49 -6.25 -2.84
CA ILE A 91 11.03 -6.13 -2.98
C ILE A 91 10.47 -7.35 -3.72
N LEU A 92 11.00 -7.67 -4.91
CA LEU A 92 10.52 -8.80 -5.71
C LEU A 92 10.69 -10.15 -4.98
N GLN A 93 11.79 -10.33 -4.24
CA GLN A 93 12.01 -11.51 -3.40
C GLN A 93 11.01 -11.61 -2.24
N LEU A 94 10.71 -10.50 -1.56
CA LEU A 94 9.71 -10.48 -0.50
C LEU A 94 8.33 -10.95 -1.00
N HIS A 95 8.00 -10.63 -2.24
CA HIS A 95 6.77 -11.05 -2.90
C HIS A 95 6.87 -12.41 -3.61
N SER A 96 7.95 -13.17 -3.39
CA SER A 96 8.18 -14.49 -3.99
C SER A 96 8.06 -14.51 -5.52
N VAL A 97 8.50 -13.43 -6.17
CA VAL A 97 8.50 -13.30 -7.63
C VAL A 97 9.63 -14.15 -8.21
N GLU A 98 9.35 -14.88 -9.30
CA GLU A 98 10.38 -15.57 -10.07
C GLU A 98 11.21 -14.57 -10.88
N ILE A 99 12.53 -14.55 -10.66
CA ILE A 99 13.43 -13.57 -11.28
C ILE A 99 14.40 -14.28 -12.22
N GLU A 100 14.46 -13.81 -13.46
CA GLU A 100 15.46 -14.23 -14.45
C GLU A 100 16.13 -13.02 -15.08
N GLU A 101 17.37 -13.19 -15.55
CA GLU A 101 18.13 -12.10 -16.19
C GLU A 101 18.45 -12.46 -17.64
N TYR A 102 18.34 -11.48 -18.52
CA TYR A 102 18.57 -11.60 -19.95
C TYR A 102 19.50 -10.49 -20.43
N ASP A 103 20.49 -10.87 -21.23
CA ASP A 103 21.34 -9.91 -21.94
C ASP A 103 20.60 -9.33 -23.15
N ILE A 104 20.64 -8.01 -23.30
CA ILE A 104 19.98 -7.30 -24.40
C ILE A 104 20.99 -6.48 -25.21
N ASP A 105 20.72 -6.35 -26.50
CA ASP A 105 21.53 -5.48 -27.36
C ASP A 105 21.18 -3.99 -27.18
N ARG A 106 22.08 -3.13 -27.68
CA ARG A 106 21.92 -1.68 -27.62
C ARG A 106 20.62 -1.18 -28.29
N ALA A 107 20.16 -1.86 -29.34
CA ALA A 107 18.96 -1.43 -30.06
C ALA A 107 17.69 -1.68 -29.23
N VAL A 108 17.63 -2.80 -28.49
CA VAL A 108 16.57 -3.08 -27.51
C VAL A 108 16.62 -2.05 -26.39
N LYS A 109 17.79 -1.77 -25.81
CA LYS A 109 17.95 -0.76 -24.76
C LYS A 109 17.36 0.60 -25.16
N GLN A 110 17.70 1.08 -26.36
CA GLN A 110 17.18 2.35 -26.87
C GLN A 110 15.66 2.35 -27.03
N ARG A 111 15.07 1.21 -27.42
CA ARG A 111 13.61 1.06 -27.51
C ARG A 111 12.93 0.98 -26.14
N ILE A 112 13.58 0.38 -25.15
CA ILE A 112 13.10 0.39 -23.75
C ILE A 112 12.99 1.82 -23.24
N GLU A 113 14.06 2.60 -23.40
CA GLU A 113 14.11 4.00 -22.95
C GLU A 113 13.05 4.86 -23.64
N ALA A 114 12.91 4.68 -24.96
CA ALA A 114 11.90 5.36 -25.76
C ALA A 114 10.46 4.85 -25.50
N GLY A 115 10.28 3.71 -24.83
CA GLY A 115 8.97 3.12 -24.58
C GLY A 115 8.31 2.53 -25.83
N CYS A 116 9.10 1.87 -26.69
CA CYS A 116 8.65 1.38 -27.99
C CYS A 116 9.27 0.03 -28.38
N LEU A 117 9.36 -0.91 -27.43
CA LEU A 117 9.73 -2.30 -27.75
C LEU A 117 8.81 -2.87 -28.82
N LEU A 118 9.36 -3.71 -29.68
CA LEU A 118 8.60 -4.39 -30.73
C LEU A 118 8.09 -5.74 -30.23
N SER A 119 6.99 -6.24 -30.80
CA SER A 119 6.52 -7.62 -30.53
C SER A 119 7.61 -8.66 -30.81
N SER A 120 8.42 -8.43 -31.85
CA SER A 120 9.57 -9.28 -32.19
C SER A 120 10.67 -9.26 -31.12
N ASP A 121 10.80 -8.18 -30.34
CA ASP A 121 11.77 -8.13 -29.24
C ASP A 121 11.34 -9.07 -28.10
N LEU A 122 10.04 -9.06 -27.75
CA LEU A 122 9.49 -9.94 -26.73
C LEU A 122 9.55 -11.41 -27.14
N GLU A 123 9.17 -11.72 -28.39
CA GLU A 123 9.29 -13.09 -28.92
C GLU A 123 10.74 -13.60 -28.90
N ARG A 124 11.71 -12.70 -29.16
CA ARG A 124 13.13 -13.05 -29.09
C ARG A 124 13.58 -13.30 -27.65
N LEU A 125 13.12 -12.51 -26.69
CA LEU A 125 13.40 -12.71 -25.27
C LEU A 125 12.77 -14.01 -24.74
N GLU A 126 11.56 -14.35 -25.17
CA GLU A 126 10.91 -15.62 -24.81
C GLU A 126 11.66 -16.85 -25.32
N LYS A 127 12.32 -16.72 -26.48
CA LYS A 127 13.13 -17.79 -27.08
C LYS A 127 14.57 -17.79 -26.60
N SER A 128 15.03 -16.71 -25.96
CA SER A 128 16.42 -16.61 -25.52
C SER A 128 16.63 -17.37 -24.21
N ARG A 129 17.87 -17.76 -23.96
CA ARG A 129 18.23 -18.38 -22.69
C ARG A 129 18.59 -17.29 -21.69
N PRO A 130 18.05 -17.33 -20.47
CA PRO A 130 18.47 -16.42 -19.42
C PRO A 130 19.95 -16.65 -19.06
N ILE A 131 20.59 -15.64 -18.50
CA ILE A 131 21.98 -15.70 -18.04
C ILE A 131 22.13 -16.81 -16.98
N ARG A 132 23.13 -17.66 -17.18
CA ARG A 132 23.49 -18.76 -16.27
C ARG A 132 25.02 -18.79 -16.03
N PRO A 133 25.49 -19.09 -14.79
CA PRO A 133 24.69 -19.24 -13.56
C PRO A 133 23.97 -17.94 -13.21
N THR A 134 22.91 -18.02 -12.40
CA THR A 134 22.10 -16.87 -12.01
C THR A 134 22.93 -15.84 -11.26
N ARG A 135 23.08 -14.62 -11.82
CA ARG A 135 23.96 -13.57 -11.27
C ARG A 135 23.24 -12.50 -10.47
N PHE A 136 21.90 -12.39 -10.57
CA PHE A 136 21.19 -11.29 -9.91
C PHE A 136 21.36 -11.28 -8.38
N TYR A 137 21.70 -12.42 -7.77
CA TYR A 137 22.04 -12.49 -6.34
C TYR A 137 23.25 -11.63 -5.97
N ASP A 138 24.18 -11.43 -6.90
CA ASP A 138 25.37 -10.60 -6.72
C ASP A 138 25.03 -9.10 -6.66
N TYR A 139 23.86 -8.71 -7.19
CA TYR A 139 23.34 -7.34 -7.11
C TYR A 139 22.67 -7.03 -5.77
N ILE A 140 22.39 -8.04 -4.96
CA ILE A 140 21.73 -7.85 -3.66
C ILE A 140 22.77 -7.48 -2.62
N LEU A 141 22.89 -6.18 -2.38
CA LEU A 141 23.73 -5.63 -1.33
C LEU A 141 23.20 -6.08 0.04
N ARG A 142 23.96 -6.98 0.67
CA ARG A 142 23.76 -7.39 2.07
C ARG A 142 24.77 -6.68 2.94
N GLN A 143 24.31 -6.08 4.03
CA GLN A 143 25.22 -5.59 5.05
C GLN A 143 25.64 -6.79 5.91
N PRO A 144 26.92 -7.21 5.88
CA PRO A 144 27.36 -8.48 6.48
C PRO A 144 27.14 -8.56 8.00
N ASN A 145 26.94 -7.42 8.65
CA ASN A 145 26.79 -7.31 10.10
C ASN A 145 25.36 -7.00 10.56
N LEU A 146 24.37 -6.94 9.66
CA LEU A 146 22.98 -6.66 10.05
C LEU A 146 22.07 -7.90 9.96
N PRO A 147 21.13 -8.06 10.90
CA PRO A 147 20.12 -9.11 10.85
C PRO A 147 19.25 -9.00 9.60
N ARG A 148 18.73 -10.14 9.10
CA ARG A 148 17.75 -10.20 7.98
C ARG A 148 16.48 -9.38 8.24
N GLU A 149 16.12 -9.14 9.49
CA GLU A 149 14.97 -8.30 9.86
C GLU A 149 15.13 -6.84 9.44
N THR A 150 16.36 -6.36 9.27
CA THR A 150 16.63 -5.01 8.75
C THR A 150 16.22 -4.91 7.27
N ASP A 151 16.50 -5.95 6.47
CA ASP A 151 16.14 -5.96 5.04
C ASP A 151 14.61 -5.83 4.83
N VAL A 152 13.81 -6.46 5.70
CA VAL A 152 12.34 -6.37 5.62
C VAL A 152 11.87 -4.97 5.99
N ARG A 153 12.45 -4.35 7.02
CA ARG A 153 12.10 -2.98 7.42
C ARG A 153 12.46 -1.98 6.33
N ASP A 154 13.62 -2.11 5.71
CA ASP A 154 14.06 -1.24 4.62
C ASP A 154 13.11 -1.34 3.41
N VAL A 155 12.69 -2.57 3.06
CA VAL A 155 11.69 -2.79 2.01
C VAL A 155 10.33 -2.20 2.39
N GLN A 156 9.87 -2.36 3.63
CA GLN A 156 8.61 -1.78 4.10
C GLN A 156 8.59 -0.26 4.04
N GLN A 157 9.75 0.39 4.18
CA GLN A 157 9.86 1.84 4.07
C GLN A 157 9.64 2.36 2.65
N CYS A 158 9.84 1.52 1.63
CA CYS A 158 9.55 1.86 0.24
C CYS A 158 8.05 2.00 -0.03
N PHE A 159 7.19 1.34 0.75
CA PHE A 159 5.74 1.41 0.56
C PHE A 159 5.16 2.72 1.15
N PRO A 160 4.35 3.47 0.39
CA PRO A 160 3.77 4.71 0.88
C PRO A 160 2.75 4.47 2.00
N ALA A 161 2.58 5.46 2.87
CA ALA A 161 1.47 5.51 3.82
C ALA A 161 0.19 5.88 3.06
N ALA A 162 -0.42 4.91 2.38
CA ALA A 162 -1.62 5.09 1.58
C ALA A 162 -2.82 4.36 2.19
N ILE A 163 -4.01 4.93 2.00
CA ILE A 163 -5.28 4.32 2.40
C ILE A 163 -5.97 3.76 1.15
N ASN A 164 -6.44 2.52 1.25
CA ASN A 164 -7.36 1.98 0.26
C ASN A 164 -8.77 2.52 0.54
N LEU A 165 -9.21 3.49 -0.27
CA LEU A 165 -10.53 4.11 -0.14
C LEU A 165 -11.68 3.11 -0.25
N GLY A 166 -11.49 2.00 -0.96
CA GLY A 166 -12.50 0.94 -1.09
C GLY A 166 -12.72 0.11 0.18
N LEU A 167 -11.88 0.27 1.21
CA LEU A 167 -12.04 -0.35 2.52
C LEU A 167 -12.69 0.58 3.56
N LEU A 168 -13.01 1.81 3.18
CA LEU A 168 -13.54 2.82 4.10
C LEU A 168 -15.06 2.79 4.18
N ASP A 169 -15.57 3.13 5.36
CA ASP A 169 -16.93 3.62 5.52
C ASP A 169 -17.12 4.90 4.70
N GLU A 170 -18.22 4.99 3.94
CA GLU A 170 -18.49 6.11 3.01
C GLU A 170 -18.45 7.48 3.70
N ARG A 171 -18.80 7.53 5.00
CA ARG A 171 -18.84 8.76 5.81
C ARG A 171 -17.45 9.30 6.13
N LEU A 172 -16.39 8.55 5.84
CA LEU A 172 -15.00 8.92 6.07
C LEU A 172 -14.22 9.27 4.79
N VAL A 173 -14.78 9.03 3.60
CA VAL A 173 -14.03 9.17 2.33
C VAL A 173 -13.48 10.59 2.14
N GLU A 174 -14.29 11.62 2.43
CA GLU A 174 -13.87 13.03 2.35
C GLU A 174 -12.72 13.35 3.32
N LEU A 175 -12.78 12.82 4.55
CA LEU A 175 -11.72 13.00 5.54
C LEU A 175 -10.46 12.20 5.18
N ALA A 176 -10.59 11.06 4.51
CA ALA A 176 -9.46 10.26 4.06
C ALA A 176 -8.68 10.95 2.95
N ILE A 177 -9.37 11.67 2.05
CA ILE A 177 -8.74 12.46 0.99
C ILE A 177 -7.92 13.61 1.60
N SER A 178 -8.46 14.31 2.60
CA SER A 178 -7.76 15.41 3.27
C SER A 178 -6.70 14.98 4.29
N LEU A 179 -6.62 13.68 4.63
CA LEU A 179 -5.69 13.16 5.63
C LEU A 179 -4.22 13.45 5.30
N LEU A 180 -3.84 13.49 4.03
CA LEU A 180 -2.47 13.76 3.62
C LEU A 180 -2.06 15.23 3.83
N GLU A 181 -3.02 16.15 3.75
CA GLU A 181 -2.79 17.59 3.87
C GLU A 181 -2.99 18.10 5.29
N SER A 182 -4.02 17.60 5.98
CA SER A 182 -4.40 18.04 7.33
C SER A 182 -4.80 16.86 8.23
N PRO A 183 -3.85 15.97 8.57
CA PRO A 183 -4.15 14.70 9.24
C PRO A 183 -4.80 14.85 10.62
N ASP A 184 -4.30 15.77 11.44
CA ASP A 184 -4.87 16.02 12.77
C ASP A 184 -6.33 16.50 12.68
N SER A 185 -6.61 17.43 11.76
CA SER A 185 -7.97 17.93 11.51
C SER A 185 -8.89 16.81 11.02
N ALA A 186 -8.45 16.01 10.06
CA ALA A 186 -9.22 14.89 9.52
C ALA A 186 -9.56 13.87 10.61
N ILE A 187 -8.58 13.47 11.42
CA ILE A 187 -8.74 12.51 12.52
C ILE A 187 -9.65 13.05 13.63
N ASN A 188 -9.42 14.29 14.10
CA ASN A 188 -10.24 14.90 15.13
C ASN A 188 -11.68 15.11 14.68
N THR A 189 -11.88 15.42 13.39
CA THR A 189 -13.21 15.52 12.80
C THR A 189 -13.89 14.16 12.69
N ALA A 190 -13.16 13.11 12.33
CA ALA A 190 -13.68 11.75 12.28
C ALA A 190 -14.16 11.27 13.66
N PHE A 191 -13.39 11.53 14.73
CA PHE A 191 -13.79 11.19 16.10
C PHE A 191 -15.04 11.96 16.56
N ARG A 192 -15.07 13.28 16.35
CA ARG A 192 -16.22 14.12 16.74
C ARG A 192 -17.49 13.67 16.01
N ARG A 193 -17.40 13.46 14.70
CA ARG A 193 -18.51 12.99 13.86
C ARG A 193 -19.03 11.63 14.34
N LEU A 194 -18.15 10.72 14.75
CA LEU A 194 -18.58 9.43 15.33
C LEU A 194 -19.33 9.60 16.66
N GLU A 195 -18.84 10.47 17.55
CA GLU A 195 -19.56 10.77 18.79
C GLU A 195 -20.97 11.32 18.49
N ASP A 196 -21.07 12.29 17.56
CA ASP A 196 -22.35 12.90 17.19
C ASP A 196 -23.34 11.88 16.61
N ILE A 197 -22.87 11.01 15.71
CA ILE A 197 -23.67 9.90 15.15
C ILE A 197 -24.21 9.02 16.28
N VAL A 198 -23.37 8.62 17.25
CA VAL A 198 -23.81 7.77 18.36
C VAL A 198 -24.80 8.50 19.25
N ARG A 199 -24.59 9.80 19.56
CA ARG A 199 -25.54 10.61 20.33
C ARG A 199 -26.91 10.66 19.68
N ASP A 200 -26.95 10.93 18.37
CA ASP A 200 -28.18 11.00 17.59
C ASP A 200 -28.92 9.67 17.59
N ARG A 201 -28.20 8.55 17.44
CA ARG A 201 -28.81 7.22 17.42
C ARG A 201 -29.43 6.81 18.75
N ILE A 202 -28.90 7.30 19.87
CA ILE A 202 -29.40 6.95 21.21
C ILE A 202 -30.22 8.08 21.86
N CYS A 203 -30.36 9.23 21.20
CA CYS A 203 -31.00 10.44 21.70
C CYS A 203 -30.45 10.93 23.05
N ILE A 204 -29.13 10.83 23.29
CA ILE A 204 -28.46 11.27 24.52
C ILE A 204 -27.32 12.22 24.17
N TYR A 205 -27.46 13.49 24.54
CA TYR A 205 -26.56 14.58 24.12
C TYR A 205 -25.61 15.08 25.22
N ASP A 206 -25.83 14.71 26.48
CA ASP A 206 -25.02 15.12 27.63
C ASP A 206 -23.73 14.30 27.82
N LYS A 207 -23.52 13.26 27.00
CA LYS A 207 -22.41 12.31 27.14
C LYS A 207 -21.36 12.48 26.05
N SER A 208 -20.11 12.19 26.42
CA SER A 208 -18.96 12.21 25.50
C SER A 208 -17.96 11.11 25.82
N GLY A 209 -17.12 10.80 24.84
CA GLY A 209 -16.04 9.83 24.90
C GLY A 209 -16.48 8.47 25.41
N SER A 210 -15.69 7.90 26.32
CA SER A 210 -15.93 6.56 26.86
C SER A 210 -17.30 6.41 27.52
N HIS A 211 -17.80 7.44 28.21
CA HIS A 211 -19.12 7.40 28.85
C HIS A 211 -20.26 7.30 27.84
N LEU A 212 -20.13 7.95 26.68
CA LEU A 212 -21.10 7.84 25.60
C LEU A 212 -21.14 6.42 25.04
N PHE A 213 -19.98 5.87 24.66
CA PHE A 213 -19.92 4.54 24.05
C PHE A 213 -20.36 3.42 25.01
N LYS A 214 -19.99 3.54 26.29
CA LYS A 214 -20.49 2.60 27.31
C LYS A 214 -22.00 2.66 27.44
N LYS A 215 -22.58 3.87 27.51
CA LYS A 215 -24.04 4.00 27.59
C LYS A 215 -24.75 3.47 26.33
N ALA A 216 -24.16 3.67 25.16
CA ALA A 216 -24.72 3.23 23.90
C ALA A 216 -24.69 1.70 23.76
N PHE A 217 -23.57 1.06 24.11
CA PHE A 217 -23.29 -0.33 23.69
C PHE A 217 -23.03 -1.32 24.85
N GLU A 218 -22.76 -0.87 26.08
CA GLU A 218 -22.31 -1.76 27.17
C GLU A 218 -23.48 -2.40 27.94
N GLY A 219 -23.43 -3.73 28.06
CA GLY A 219 -24.33 -4.53 28.90
C GLY A 219 -25.75 -4.70 28.35
N ASP A 220 -26.58 -5.41 29.10
CA ASP A 220 -27.94 -5.79 28.67
C ASP A 220 -28.91 -4.61 28.52
N LYS A 221 -28.58 -3.48 29.16
CA LYS A 221 -29.34 -2.22 29.12
C LYS A 221 -28.78 -1.24 28.08
N SER A 222 -27.88 -1.69 27.21
CA SER A 222 -27.41 -0.89 26.08
C SER A 222 -28.57 -0.55 25.15
N LEU A 223 -28.48 0.61 24.50
CA LEU A 223 -29.49 1.04 23.53
C LEU A 223 -29.19 0.48 22.13
N LEU A 224 -27.93 0.16 21.87
CA LEU A 224 -27.44 -0.45 20.64
C LEU A 224 -26.70 -1.75 20.96
N HIS A 225 -26.79 -2.73 20.05
CA HIS A 225 -26.09 -4.01 20.16
C HIS A 225 -25.84 -4.64 18.77
N TRP A 226 -25.09 -5.74 18.70
CA TRP A 226 -24.67 -6.36 17.43
C TRP A 226 -25.29 -7.72 17.14
N ASN A 227 -26.44 -8.07 17.71
CA ASN A 227 -27.04 -9.42 17.59
C ASN A 227 -26.04 -10.57 17.83
N ASP A 228 -24.98 -10.32 18.59
CA ASP A 228 -23.94 -11.30 18.87
C ASP A 228 -24.51 -12.44 19.72
N LEU A 229 -24.02 -13.66 19.48
CA LEU A 229 -24.46 -14.85 20.21
C LEU A 229 -23.89 -14.88 21.64
N ASP A 230 -22.74 -14.24 21.87
CA ASP A 230 -22.04 -14.19 23.15
C ASP A 230 -21.91 -12.76 23.69
N GLY A 231 -22.16 -12.60 24.99
CA GLY A 231 -22.03 -11.30 25.67
C GLY A 231 -20.59 -10.79 25.74
N GLY A 232 -19.60 -11.69 25.67
CA GLY A 232 -18.18 -11.35 25.60
C GLY A 232 -17.81 -10.65 24.29
N GLU A 233 -18.41 -11.04 23.16
CA GLU A 233 -18.19 -10.38 21.86
C GLU A 233 -18.69 -8.93 21.87
N GLN A 234 -19.89 -8.70 22.42
CA GLN A 234 -20.42 -7.35 22.58
C GLN A 234 -19.49 -6.51 23.48
N ALA A 235 -19.09 -7.05 24.64
CA ALA A 235 -18.16 -6.37 25.55
C ALA A 235 -16.82 -6.04 24.88
N GLY A 236 -16.28 -6.96 24.08
CA GLY A 236 -15.06 -6.75 23.30
C GLY A 236 -15.19 -5.61 22.31
N LYS A 237 -16.30 -5.55 21.55
CA LYS A 237 -16.58 -4.45 20.62
C LYS A 237 -16.69 -3.11 21.35
N VAL A 238 -17.42 -3.04 22.47
CA VAL A 238 -17.45 -1.82 23.31
C VAL A 238 -16.05 -1.42 23.77
N GLY A 239 -15.25 -2.41 24.17
CA GLY A 239 -13.85 -2.23 24.55
C GLY A 239 -13.04 -1.53 23.47
N LEU A 240 -13.25 -1.86 22.19
CA LEU A 240 -12.58 -1.19 21.06
C LEU A 240 -12.93 0.30 21.00
N PHE A 241 -14.22 0.66 21.06
CA PHE A 241 -14.64 2.07 21.06
C PHE A 241 -13.96 2.84 22.21
N VAL A 242 -14.01 2.30 23.42
CA VAL A 242 -13.43 2.96 24.60
C VAL A 242 -11.91 3.07 24.48
N ALA A 243 -11.22 1.98 24.16
CA ALA A 243 -9.76 1.94 24.12
C ALA A 243 -9.20 2.84 23.03
N VAL A 244 -9.73 2.78 21.80
CA VAL A 244 -9.28 3.63 20.68
C VAL A 244 -9.50 5.10 21.02
N PHE A 245 -10.65 5.46 21.59
CA PHE A 245 -10.94 6.85 21.92
C PHE A 245 -10.02 7.40 23.03
N LEU A 246 -9.80 6.62 24.09
CA LEU A 246 -8.89 7.00 25.17
C LEU A 246 -7.43 7.07 24.72
N ALA A 247 -7.01 6.17 23.83
CA ALA A 247 -5.63 6.10 23.35
C ALA A 247 -5.28 7.19 22.33
N TYR A 248 -6.22 7.58 21.46
CA TYR A 248 -5.92 8.40 20.29
C TYR A 248 -6.62 9.77 20.31
N ARG A 249 -7.92 9.84 20.68
CA ARG A 249 -8.64 11.12 20.76
C ARG A 249 -8.20 11.95 21.96
N ASN A 250 -8.06 11.34 23.14
CA ASN A 250 -7.73 12.11 24.35
C ASN A 250 -6.37 12.83 24.26
N PRO A 251 -5.27 12.21 23.79
CA PRO A 251 -4.01 12.93 23.62
C PRO A 251 -4.15 14.16 22.70
N ARG A 252 -4.88 14.05 21.58
CA ARG A 252 -5.13 15.16 20.64
C ARG A 252 -5.92 16.31 21.28
N ALA A 253 -6.80 16.01 22.23
CA ALA A 253 -7.53 17.03 22.98
C ALA A 253 -6.67 17.78 24.01
N HIS A 254 -5.49 17.24 24.36
CA HIS A 254 -4.66 17.77 25.44
C HIS A 254 -3.27 18.23 25.01
N ARG A 255 -2.78 17.80 23.84
CA ARG A 255 -1.40 18.04 23.37
C ARG A 255 -1.35 18.11 21.85
N GLU A 256 -0.41 18.90 21.34
CA GLU A 256 0.00 18.83 19.94
C GLU A 256 0.73 17.49 19.70
N ILE A 257 0.34 16.79 18.63
CA ILE A 257 0.92 15.49 18.28
C ILE A 257 1.86 15.67 17.09
N LEU A 258 3.07 15.12 17.20
CA LEU A 258 4.03 15.10 16.11
C LEU A 258 3.48 14.28 14.95
N PHE A 259 3.59 14.84 13.75
CA PHE A 259 3.02 14.23 12.56
C PHE A 259 3.90 13.10 12.01
N ASN A 260 3.34 11.90 11.95
CA ASN A 260 3.88 10.75 11.23
C ASN A 260 2.79 10.21 10.27
N PRO A 261 2.96 10.30 8.93
CA PRO A 261 1.97 9.82 7.97
C PRO A 261 1.54 8.37 8.17
N ARG A 262 2.48 7.47 8.54
CA ARG A 262 2.19 6.06 8.76
C ARG A 262 1.34 5.83 10.00
N GLU A 263 1.57 6.61 11.05
CA GLU A 263 0.74 6.56 12.26
C GLU A 263 -0.64 7.16 12.02
N ALA A 264 -0.72 8.28 11.31
CA ALA A 264 -1.99 8.90 10.94
C ALA A 264 -2.87 7.94 10.12
N VAL A 265 -2.30 7.24 9.13
CA VAL A 265 -3.02 6.22 8.36
C VAL A 265 -3.51 5.08 9.24
N ARG A 266 -2.67 4.55 10.14
CA ARG A 266 -3.06 3.46 11.05
C ARG A 266 -4.18 3.89 12.01
N GLU A 267 -4.07 5.08 12.59
CA GLU A 267 -5.09 5.64 13.46
C GLU A 267 -6.41 5.86 12.70
N PHE A 268 -6.34 6.41 11.49
CA PHE A 268 -7.51 6.59 10.65
C PHE A 268 -8.21 5.26 10.32
N MET A 269 -7.44 4.19 10.08
CA MET A 269 -7.99 2.85 9.86
C MET A 269 -8.64 2.25 11.14
N LEU A 270 -8.14 2.59 12.33
CA LEU A 270 -8.82 2.22 13.58
C LEU A 270 -10.16 2.93 13.71
N ILE A 271 -10.22 4.23 13.38
CA ILE A 271 -11.47 4.99 13.38
C ILE A 271 -12.45 4.42 12.35
N ASN A 272 -11.96 4.08 11.15
CA ASN A 272 -12.76 3.40 10.13
C ASN A 272 -13.43 2.13 10.67
N GLN A 273 -12.69 1.30 11.40
CA GLN A 273 -13.27 0.11 12.02
C GLN A 273 -14.39 0.45 13.02
N LEU A 274 -14.28 1.54 13.77
CA LEU A 274 -15.34 1.99 14.66
C LEU A 274 -16.60 2.45 13.91
N TYR A 275 -16.45 3.11 12.76
CA TYR A 275 -17.58 3.48 11.90
C TYR A 275 -18.31 2.25 11.35
N LEU A 276 -17.57 1.25 10.87
CA LEU A 276 -18.14 -0.02 10.39
C LEU A 276 -18.86 -0.79 11.50
N LEU A 277 -18.28 -0.82 12.71
CA LEU A 277 -18.94 -1.40 13.88
C LEU A 277 -20.19 -0.60 14.25
N GLU A 278 -20.11 0.72 14.32
CA GLU A 278 -21.26 1.55 14.63
C GLU A 278 -22.41 1.32 13.64
N ALA A 279 -22.13 1.32 12.33
CA ALA A 279 -23.13 1.11 11.29
C ALA A 279 -23.83 -0.25 11.37
N SER A 280 -23.11 -1.29 11.81
CA SER A 280 -23.66 -2.65 11.97
C SER A 280 -24.43 -2.86 13.28
N ALA A 281 -24.35 -1.93 14.23
CA ALA A 281 -25.13 -2.02 15.45
C ALA A 281 -26.61 -1.79 15.16
N VAL A 282 -27.50 -2.51 15.84
CA VAL A 282 -28.95 -2.36 15.76
C VAL A 282 -29.51 -1.83 17.08
N ALA A 283 -30.65 -1.14 17.00
CA ALA A 283 -31.34 -0.67 18.20
C ALA A 283 -31.90 -1.86 18.99
N ARG A 284 -31.63 -1.89 20.29
CA ARG A 284 -32.27 -2.84 21.18
C ARG A 284 -33.71 -2.40 21.35
N ILE A 285 -34.67 -3.17 20.82
CA ILE A 285 -36.10 -2.91 21.03
C ILE A 285 -36.38 -3.19 22.50
N THR A 286 -36.33 -2.15 23.34
CA THR A 286 -36.93 -2.23 24.66
C THR A 286 -38.43 -2.16 24.47
N ASN A 287 -39.13 -3.28 24.67
CA ASN A 287 -40.58 -3.25 24.88
C ASN A 287 -40.83 -2.29 26.05
N PHE A 288 -41.26 -1.07 25.75
CA PHE A 288 -41.91 -0.21 26.72
C PHE A 288 -43.21 -0.91 27.08
N VAL A 289 -43.15 -1.84 28.03
CA VAL A 289 -44.36 -2.28 28.71
C VAL A 289 -44.81 -1.09 29.52
N SER A 290 -45.81 -0.38 29.00
CA SER A 290 -46.61 0.59 29.72
C SER A 290 -47.25 -0.15 30.89
N SER A 291 -46.62 -0.11 32.06
CA SER A 291 -47.26 -0.43 33.32
C SER A 291 -47.95 0.84 33.83
N GLU A 292 -49.21 1.01 33.42
CA GLU A 292 -50.22 1.71 34.24
C GLU A 292 -50.57 0.86 35.46
#